data_AF-A0A6M0HVU7-F1
#
_entry.id   AF-A0A6M0HVU7-F1
#
_cell.length_a   1.000
_cell.length_b   1.000
_cell.length_c   1.000
_cell.angle_alpha   90.00
_cell.angle_beta   90.00
_cell.angle_gamma   90.00
#
_symmetry.space_group_name_H-M   'P 1'
#
loop_
_entity.id
_entity.type
_entity.pdbx_description
1 polymer ?
#
loop_
_entity_poly.entity_id
_entity_poly.type
_entity_poly.pdbx_seq_one_letter_code
_entity_poly.pdbx_strand_id
1 'polypeptide(L)'
;MANLLSRLVRRAAGPAPATKAAPLAVTFYGEGRPVWTAREGGALAREGFQRNAVVHRAVRLVAEAAASLPLVLADADADHPLLQLLARPNPREGGARLLESLYGHLMVSGNAYLEAVGLDGTIRELHGLRPDRMRVVPGPDGWPIAYAYTVGGRTLRYDQTQDGVAPILHLTLFHPTDDHYGLSPMEAAATALDIHNAAGAWNKALLDNAARPSGALVFASSAGSTLSEAQFSRLKSELETNYQGAGNAGRPLLLEGGLDWKPLALSPKDMDFVEAKSGAAREIALAFGVPPLLLGLPGDNTHANYAEANRAFYRQTVIPLVRRTADCLSQWLEPAFGPTRLEPDLDAIEALAPERESLWRRVQGADFLSEAEKREAVGYGPRPA
;
A
#
# COMPACT_ATOMS: atom_id res chain seq x y z
N MET A 1 -4.31 -26.75 -84.79
CA MET A 1 -5.09 -26.73 -83.53
C MET A 1 -4.68 -25.48 -82.78
N ALA A 2 -5.39 -24.36 -82.95
CA ALA A 2 -6.44 -23.86 -82.01
C ALA A 2 -5.84 -23.56 -80.62
N ASN A 3 -5.77 -22.35 -80.07
CA ASN A 3 -6.63 -21.15 -80.09
C ASN A 3 -5.73 -19.92 -79.82
N LEU A 4 -5.70 -18.75 -80.46
CA LEU A 4 -6.65 -17.92 -81.24
C LEU A 4 -7.85 -17.31 -80.49
N LEU A 5 -7.89 -17.37 -79.15
CA LEU A 5 -8.94 -16.72 -78.34
C LEU A 5 -8.44 -15.87 -77.16
N SER A 6 -7.15 -15.53 -77.07
CA SER A 6 -6.61 -14.66 -76.00
C SER A 6 -6.49 -13.18 -76.40
N ARG A 7 -7.11 -12.75 -77.51
CA ARG A 7 -7.07 -11.35 -77.96
C ARG A 7 -8.43 -10.88 -78.42
N LEU A 8 -9.37 -10.73 -77.49
CA LEU A 8 -10.57 -9.89 -77.64
C LEU A 8 -11.19 -9.72 -76.24
N VAL A 9 -10.95 -8.54 -75.66
CA VAL A 9 -11.71 -7.79 -74.64
C VAL A 9 -10.69 -6.93 -73.88
N ARG A 10 -10.25 -5.87 -74.56
CA ARG A 10 -9.62 -4.71 -73.94
C ARG A 10 -10.78 -3.82 -73.49
N ARG A 11 -11.28 -4.02 -72.26
CA ARG A 11 -12.28 -3.13 -71.66
C ARG A 11 -11.56 -2.06 -70.85
N ALA A 12 -11.77 -0.81 -71.26
CA ALA A 12 -11.27 0.38 -70.62
C ALA A 12 -11.72 0.45 -69.15
N ALA A 13 -10.76 0.54 -68.23
CA ALA A 13 -11.01 0.93 -66.85
C ALA A 13 -10.89 2.45 -66.77
N GLY A 14 -12.02 3.15 -66.69
CA GLY A 14 -12.05 4.56 -66.33
C GLY A 14 -11.68 4.77 -64.86
N PRO A 15 -11.22 5.98 -64.46
CA PRO A 15 -10.82 6.25 -63.09
C PRO A 15 -12.04 6.21 -62.15
N ALA A 16 -11.97 5.39 -61.11
CA ALA A 16 -12.97 5.33 -60.05
C ALA A 16 -12.88 6.58 -59.15
N PRO A 17 -14.00 7.19 -58.74
CA PRO A 17 -14.00 8.37 -57.89
C PRO A 17 -13.57 8.00 -56.47
N ALA A 18 -12.63 8.77 -55.92
CA ALA A 18 -12.14 8.61 -54.56
C ALA A 18 -13.19 9.06 -53.53
N THR A 19 -13.88 8.11 -52.90
CA THR A 19 -14.72 8.36 -51.72
C THR A 19 -13.83 8.52 -50.49
N LYS A 20 -13.54 9.77 -50.10
CA LYS A 20 -12.97 10.09 -48.79
C LYS A 20 -14.05 9.95 -47.72
N ALA A 21 -14.25 8.75 -47.19
CA ALA A 21 -14.97 8.56 -45.94
C ALA A 21 -13.99 8.84 -44.79
N ALA A 22 -14.10 10.01 -44.17
CA ALA A 22 -13.45 10.25 -42.89
C ALA A 22 -14.16 9.39 -41.82
N PRO A 23 -13.45 8.57 -41.03
CA PRO A 23 -14.09 7.81 -39.98
C PRO A 23 -14.48 8.77 -38.86
N LEU A 24 -15.79 8.91 -38.64
CA LEU A 24 -16.35 9.39 -37.38
C LEU A 24 -15.89 8.40 -36.29
N ALA A 25 -14.88 8.79 -35.52
CA ALA A 25 -14.47 8.06 -34.33
C ALA A 25 -15.53 8.26 -33.25
N VAL A 26 -16.56 7.41 -33.27
CA VAL A 26 -17.48 7.24 -32.15
C VAL A 26 -16.79 6.33 -31.14
N THR A 27 -16.25 6.92 -30.07
CA THR A 27 -15.68 6.16 -28.95
C THR A 27 -16.82 5.50 -28.19
N PHE A 28 -17.05 4.22 -28.45
CA PHE A 28 -17.94 3.40 -27.62
C PHE A 28 -17.24 3.10 -26.29
N TYR A 29 -17.72 3.68 -25.20
CA TYR A 29 -17.41 3.21 -23.85
C TYR A 29 -18.16 1.89 -23.63
N GLY A 30 -17.55 0.77 -24.05
CA GLY A 30 -18.04 -0.55 -23.67
C GLY A 30 -17.91 -0.75 -22.16
N GLU A 31 -18.95 -1.28 -21.53
CA GLU A 31 -18.89 -1.78 -20.14
C GLU A 31 -17.81 -2.88 -20.07
N GLY A 32 -16.61 -2.50 -19.63
CA GLY A 32 -15.50 -3.43 -19.42
C GLY A 32 -15.83 -4.36 -18.25
N ARG A 33 -15.44 -5.64 -18.37
CA ARG A 33 -15.47 -6.57 -17.24
C ARG A 33 -14.58 -6.03 -16.11
N PRO A 34 -14.99 -6.14 -14.83
CA PRO A 34 -14.16 -5.72 -13.72
C PRO A 34 -12.86 -6.52 -13.71
N VAL A 35 -11.73 -5.82 -13.59
CA VAL A 35 -10.40 -6.43 -13.46
C VAL A 35 -10.02 -6.38 -12.00
N TRP A 36 -9.87 -7.56 -11.39
CA TRP A 36 -9.48 -7.71 -9.98
C TRP A 36 -8.02 -8.11 -9.89
N THR A 37 -7.29 -7.55 -8.93
CA THR A 37 -5.94 -8.01 -8.63
C THR A 37 -5.99 -9.44 -8.09
N ALA A 38 -5.17 -10.33 -8.64
CA ALA A 38 -5.03 -11.69 -8.13
C ALA A 38 -4.62 -11.63 -6.65
N ARG A 39 -5.28 -12.42 -5.80
CA ARG A 39 -5.05 -12.45 -4.33
C ARG A 39 -3.76 -13.18 -3.95
N GLU A 40 -2.87 -13.44 -4.91
CA GLU A 40 -1.54 -13.99 -4.67
C GLU A 40 -0.58 -12.89 -4.19
N GLY A 41 0.24 -13.17 -3.18
CA GLY A 41 1.11 -12.17 -2.55
C GLY A 41 2.01 -11.39 -3.51
N GLY A 42 2.50 -12.03 -4.59
CA GLY A 42 3.34 -11.37 -5.58
C GLY A 42 2.61 -10.32 -6.43
N ALA A 43 1.33 -10.53 -6.74
CA ALA A 43 0.51 -9.57 -7.49
C ALA A 43 0.07 -8.42 -6.59
N LEU A 44 -0.40 -8.72 -5.38
CA LEU A 44 -0.77 -7.72 -4.38
C LEU A 44 0.39 -6.82 -3.98
N ALA A 45 1.61 -7.35 -3.81
CA ALA A 45 2.78 -6.53 -3.53
C ALA A 45 3.09 -5.51 -4.65
N ARG A 46 2.85 -5.88 -5.92
CA ARG A 46 3.06 -4.97 -7.06
C ARG A 46 1.94 -3.93 -7.17
N GLU A 47 0.68 -4.36 -7.19
CA GLU A 47 -0.44 -3.44 -7.41
C GLU A 47 -0.78 -2.61 -6.17
N GLY A 48 -0.61 -3.19 -4.98
CA GLY A 48 -0.78 -2.51 -3.70
C GLY A 48 0.46 -1.73 -3.31
N PHE A 49 1.49 -2.41 -2.81
CA PHE A 49 2.61 -1.71 -2.18
C PHE A 49 3.45 -0.85 -3.15
N GLN A 50 3.72 -1.32 -4.38
CA GLN A 50 4.58 -0.58 -5.32
C GLN A 50 3.85 0.52 -6.10
N ARG A 51 2.55 0.36 -6.37
CA ARG A 51 1.77 1.27 -7.23
C ARG A 51 0.77 2.14 -6.47
N ASN A 52 0.30 1.73 -5.30
CA ASN A 52 -0.65 2.49 -4.50
C ASN A 52 0.05 3.24 -3.37
N ALA A 53 0.10 4.57 -3.47
CA ALA A 53 0.77 5.43 -2.50
C ALA A 53 0.17 5.35 -1.08
N VAL A 54 -1.13 5.08 -0.94
CA VAL A 54 -1.80 4.96 0.36
C VAL A 54 -1.33 3.67 1.05
N VAL A 55 -1.35 2.55 0.34
CA VAL A 55 -0.82 1.26 0.84
C VAL A 55 0.67 1.38 1.18
N HIS A 56 1.46 1.95 0.27
CA HIS A 56 2.89 2.19 0.50
C HIS A 56 3.13 2.95 1.80
N ARG A 57 2.42 4.08 2.00
CA ARG A 57 2.59 4.91 3.19
C ARG A 57 2.09 4.21 4.46
N ALA A 58 0.96 3.50 4.40
CA ALA A 58 0.41 2.77 5.55
C ALA A 58 1.36 1.67 6.04
N VAL A 59 1.85 0.82 5.12
CA VAL A 59 2.82 -0.24 5.43
C VAL A 59 4.09 0.36 6.03
N ARG A 60 4.66 1.39 5.40
CA ARG A 60 5.88 2.03 5.91
C ARG A 60 5.67 2.66 7.29
N LEU A 61 4.56 3.37 7.50
CA LEU A 61 4.29 4.01 8.78
C LEU A 61 4.18 2.98 9.91
N VAL A 62 3.50 1.85 9.69
CA VAL A 62 3.41 0.76 10.68
C VAL A 62 4.79 0.12 10.90
N ALA A 63 5.49 -0.25 9.82
CA ALA A 63 6.75 -0.98 9.91
C ALA A 63 7.88 -0.14 10.53
N GLU A 64 8.02 1.12 10.11
CA GLU A 64 9.02 2.04 10.65
C GLU A 64 8.72 2.37 12.12
N ALA A 65 7.46 2.63 12.48
CA ALA A 65 7.09 2.88 13.88
C ALA A 65 7.34 1.66 14.77
N ALA A 66 6.95 0.47 14.32
CA ALA A 66 7.16 -0.77 15.05
C ALA A 66 8.64 -1.10 15.23
N ALA A 67 9.44 -0.96 14.17
CA ALA A 67 10.88 -1.22 14.20
C ALA A 67 11.68 -0.18 14.98
N SER A 68 11.14 1.03 15.16
CA SER A 68 11.78 2.08 15.95
C SER A 68 11.66 1.87 17.46
N LEU A 69 10.78 0.97 17.91
CA LEU A 69 10.61 0.66 19.32
C LEU A 69 11.77 -0.23 19.80
N PRO A 70 12.55 0.20 20.80
CA PRO A 70 13.55 -0.65 21.42
C PRO A 70 12.88 -1.87 22.06
N LEU A 71 13.50 -3.03 21.92
CA LEU A 71 13.15 -4.23 22.68
C LEU A 71 14.07 -4.33 23.89
N VAL A 72 13.49 -4.54 25.06
CA VAL A 72 14.18 -4.72 26.33
C VAL A 72 13.86 -6.10 26.89
N LEU A 73 14.70 -6.60 27.79
CA LEU A 73 14.44 -7.80 28.56
C LEU A 73 13.88 -7.42 29.94
N ALA A 74 12.77 -8.03 30.34
CA ALA A 74 12.11 -7.73 31.62
C ALA A 74 12.96 -8.09 32.85
N ASP A 75 13.65 -9.22 32.78
CA ASP A 75 14.34 -9.85 33.92
C ASP A 75 15.85 -10.05 33.68
N ALA A 76 16.45 -9.31 32.73
CA ALA A 76 17.85 -9.47 32.38
C ALA A 76 18.57 -8.14 32.10
N ASP A 77 19.89 -8.16 32.24
CA ASP A 77 20.75 -7.00 32.03
C ASP A 77 20.73 -6.53 30.56
N ALA A 78 20.97 -5.23 30.37
CA ALA A 78 21.05 -4.60 29.05
C ALA A 78 22.17 -5.20 28.16
N ASP A 79 23.18 -5.82 28.76
CA ASP A 79 24.31 -6.44 28.05
C ASP A 79 24.04 -7.88 27.60
N HIS A 80 22.82 -8.39 27.75
CA HIS A 80 22.47 -9.77 27.42
C HIS A 80 22.77 -10.13 25.94
N PRO A 81 23.38 -11.30 25.64
CA PRO A 81 23.77 -11.68 24.28
C PRO A 81 22.64 -11.65 23.24
N LEU A 82 21.40 -11.94 23.66
CA LEU A 82 20.22 -11.84 22.80
C LEU A 82 19.99 -10.41 22.30
N LEU A 83 20.13 -9.40 23.16
CA LEU A 83 19.96 -7.99 22.78
C LEU A 83 21.08 -7.56 21.82
N GLN A 84 22.31 -8.07 22.00
CA GLN A 84 23.41 -7.82 21.09
C GLN A 84 23.15 -8.42 19.70
N LEU A 85 22.63 -9.65 19.65
CA LEU A 85 22.22 -10.31 18.40
C LEU A 85 21.09 -9.53 17.71
N LEU A 86 20.06 -9.10 18.45
CA LEU A 86 18.97 -8.32 17.87
C LEU A 86 19.43 -6.93 17.39
N ALA A 87 20.35 -6.28 18.08
CA ALA A 87 20.91 -4.99 17.66
C ALA A 87 21.73 -5.10 16.37
N ARG A 88 22.51 -6.18 16.22
CA ARG A 88 23.32 -6.47 15.03
C ARG A 88 23.07 -7.89 14.53
N PRO A 89 21.95 -8.13 13.83
CA PRO A 89 21.51 -9.48 13.46
C PRO A 89 22.42 -10.14 12.44
N ASN A 90 23.05 -9.35 11.57
CA ASN A 90 24.00 -9.87 10.59
C ASN A 90 24.97 -8.75 10.15
N PRO A 91 26.01 -9.05 9.36
CA PRO A 91 26.96 -8.03 8.89
C PRO A 91 26.41 -7.00 7.90
N ARG A 92 25.22 -7.24 7.32
CA ARG A 92 24.66 -6.42 6.22
C ARG A 92 23.71 -5.33 6.69
N GLU A 93 23.02 -5.55 7.82
CA GLU A 93 22.02 -4.61 8.33
C GLU A 93 21.95 -4.61 9.86
N GLY A 94 21.44 -3.51 10.43
CA GLY A 94 21.15 -3.41 11.86
C GLY A 94 19.76 -3.94 12.22
N GLY A 95 19.52 -4.14 13.51
CA GLY A 95 18.26 -4.69 14.05
C GLY A 95 17.00 -3.98 13.58
N ALA A 96 16.99 -2.65 13.63
CA ALA A 96 15.85 -1.85 13.20
C ALA A 96 15.48 -2.10 11.73
N ARG A 97 16.47 -2.27 10.84
CA ARG A 97 16.21 -2.53 9.43
C ARG A 97 15.70 -3.96 9.16
N LEU A 98 16.21 -4.95 9.92
CA LEU A 98 15.68 -6.31 9.87
C LEU A 98 14.21 -6.34 10.33
N LEU A 99 13.92 -5.71 11.48
CA LEU A 99 12.57 -5.62 12.05
C LEU A 99 11.61 -4.85 11.12
N GLU A 100 12.05 -3.74 10.53
CA GLU A 100 11.26 -2.99 9.54
C GLU A 100 10.85 -3.89 8.37
N SER A 101 11.81 -4.69 7.86
CA SER A 101 11.54 -5.64 6.78
C SER A 101 10.57 -6.75 7.22
N LEU A 102 10.70 -7.23 8.46
CA LEU A 102 9.84 -8.25 9.05
C LEU A 102 8.38 -7.75 9.18
N TYR A 103 8.19 -6.57 9.76
CA TYR A 103 6.86 -5.95 9.87
C TYR A 103 6.28 -5.61 8.49
N GLY A 104 7.11 -5.11 7.57
CA GLY A 104 6.70 -4.88 6.19
C GLY A 104 6.18 -6.14 5.52
N HIS A 105 6.87 -7.28 5.68
CA HIS A 105 6.42 -8.57 5.18
C HIS A 105 5.11 -9.05 5.80
N LEU A 106 4.92 -8.88 7.13
CA LEU A 106 3.65 -9.19 7.79
C LEU A 106 2.50 -8.34 7.25
N MET A 107 2.72 -7.04 7.07
CA MET A 107 1.67 -6.14 6.55
C MET A 107 1.35 -6.42 5.08
N VAL A 108 2.34 -6.84 4.29
CA VAL A 108 2.17 -7.05 2.85
C VAL A 108 1.62 -8.44 2.51
N SER A 109 2.07 -9.46 3.22
CA SER A 109 1.82 -10.87 2.86
C SER A 109 1.25 -11.71 3.99
N GLY A 110 1.03 -11.13 5.17
CA GLY A 110 0.52 -11.85 6.34
C GLY A 110 1.55 -12.78 6.98
N ASN A 111 2.73 -12.89 6.36
CA ASN A 111 3.76 -13.85 6.69
C ASN A 111 5.12 -13.16 6.74
N ALA A 112 5.96 -13.52 7.69
CA ALA A 112 7.35 -13.08 7.72
C ALA A 112 8.24 -14.17 8.30
N TYR A 113 9.49 -14.23 7.84
CA TYR A 113 10.39 -15.32 8.13
C TYR A 113 11.75 -14.80 8.58
N LEU A 114 12.29 -15.40 9.65
CA LEU A 114 13.68 -15.24 10.07
C LEU A 114 14.38 -16.59 10.01
N GLU A 115 15.58 -16.59 9.45
CA GLU A 115 16.51 -17.71 9.48
C GLU A 115 17.52 -17.48 10.61
N ALA A 116 17.66 -18.45 11.52
CA ALA A 116 18.75 -18.49 12.48
C ALA A 116 19.93 -19.27 11.88
N VAL A 117 21.08 -18.60 11.80
CA VAL A 117 22.32 -19.21 11.35
C VAL A 117 23.28 -19.28 12.53
N GLY A 118 23.78 -20.48 12.80
CA GLY A 118 24.69 -20.76 13.90
C GLY A 118 25.77 -21.76 13.51
N LEU A 119 26.79 -21.83 14.37
CA LEU A 119 27.85 -22.84 14.30
C LEU A 119 27.91 -23.50 15.68
N ASP A 120 28.05 -24.83 15.72
CA ASP A 120 28.17 -25.61 16.96
C ASP A 120 27.07 -25.31 18.00
N GLY A 121 25.83 -25.16 17.53
CA GLY A 121 24.66 -24.88 18.39
C GLY A 121 24.56 -23.43 18.90
N THR A 122 25.54 -22.57 18.60
CA THR A 122 25.47 -21.15 18.96
C THR A 122 24.95 -20.32 17.80
N ILE A 123 23.81 -19.65 17.99
CA ILE A 123 23.25 -18.72 16.99
C ILE A 123 24.13 -17.48 16.90
N ARG A 124 24.51 -17.12 15.66
CA ARG A 124 25.41 -15.99 15.36
C ARG A 124 24.73 -14.93 14.50
N GLU A 125 23.83 -15.34 13.64
CA GLU A 125 23.18 -14.42 12.70
C GLU A 125 21.68 -14.71 12.56
N LEU A 126 20.93 -13.65 12.27
CA LEU A 126 19.54 -13.70 11.89
C LEU A 126 19.38 -13.06 10.50
N HIS A 127 18.69 -13.75 9.59
CA HIS A 127 18.44 -13.26 8.22
C HIS A 127 16.95 -13.22 7.92
N GLY A 128 16.47 -12.08 7.39
CA GLY A 128 15.11 -11.95 6.92
C GLY A 128 14.92 -12.67 5.58
N LEU A 129 14.01 -13.64 5.53
CA LEU A 129 13.67 -14.34 4.29
C LEU A 129 12.37 -13.80 3.69
N ARG A 130 12.40 -13.62 2.38
CA ARG A 130 11.27 -13.11 1.59
C ARG A 130 10.10 -14.12 1.56
N PRO A 131 8.89 -13.72 1.99
CA PRO A 131 7.73 -14.62 2.00
C PRO A 131 7.33 -15.16 0.62
N ASP A 132 7.48 -14.36 -0.44
CA ASP A 132 7.11 -14.77 -1.81
C ASP A 132 7.92 -15.95 -2.36
N ARG A 133 9.01 -16.31 -1.67
CA ARG A 133 9.92 -17.39 -2.04
C ARG A 133 9.86 -18.57 -1.08
N MET A 134 9.05 -18.47 -0.03
CA MET A 134 8.95 -19.45 1.03
C MET A 134 7.71 -20.31 0.87
N ARG A 135 7.82 -21.60 1.17
CA ARG A 135 6.70 -22.54 1.23
C ARG A 135 6.83 -23.43 2.47
N VAL A 136 5.74 -23.57 3.21
CA VAL A 136 5.59 -24.56 4.27
C VAL A 136 5.58 -25.96 3.66
N VAL A 137 6.29 -26.89 4.28
CA VAL A 137 6.19 -28.33 3.99
C VAL A 137 5.59 -29.03 5.21
N PRO A 138 4.28 -29.35 5.18
CA PRO A 138 3.62 -30.01 6.30
C PRO A 138 4.05 -31.48 6.41
N GLY A 139 4.07 -31.98 7.63
CA GLY A 139 4.28 -33.38 7.97
C GLY A 139 3.00 -34.20 7.86
N PRO A 140 3.07 -35.50 8.17
CA PRO A 140 1.92 -36.41 8.15
C PRO A 140 0.78 -36.02 9.11
N ASP A 141 1.10 -35.28 10.16
CA ASP A 141 0.19 -34.75 11.18
C ASP A 141 -0.36 -33.35 10.87
N GLY A 142 0.05 -32.77 9.73
CA GLY A 142 -0.31 -31.43 9.30
C GLY A 142 0.59 -30.33 9.86
N TRP A 143 1.48 -30.60 10.83
CA TRP A 143 2.38 -29.57 11.35
C TRP A 143 3.55 -29.29 10.42
N PRO A 144 4.06 -28.04 10.34
CA PRO A 144 5.24 -27.73 9.54
C PRO A 144 6.48 -28.51 10.01
N ILE A 145 6.96 -29.44 9.20
CA ILE A 145 8.23 -30.17 9.47
C ILE A 145 9.42 -29.52 8.77
N ALA A 146 9.17 -28.67 7.77
CA ALA A 146 10.21 -27.97 7.05
C ALA A 146 9.68 -26.74 6.31
N TYR A 147 10.61 -25.89 5.88
CA TYR A 147 10.37 -24.77 4.98
C TYR A 147 11.22 -24.89 3.71
N ALA A 148 10.64 -24.58 2.56
CA ALA A 148 11.32 -24.61 1.27
C ALA A 148 11.48 -23.18 0.72
N TYR A 149 12.72 -22.71 0.62
CA TYR A 149 13.06 -21.41 0.06
C TYR A 149 13.57 -21.56 -1.37
N THR A 150 12.87 -20.97 -2.34
CA THR A 150 13.22 -21.10 -3.76
C THR A 150 13.73 -19.79 -4.35
N VAL A 151 14.96 -19.80 -4.86
CA VAL A 151 15.59 -18.64 -5.50
C VAL A 151 16.45 -19.08 -6.69
N GLY A 152 16.31 -18.40 -7.82
CA GLY A 152 17.13 -18.67 -9.02
C GLY A 152 17.05 -20.11 -9.53
N GLY A 153 15.89 -20.76 -9.39
CA GLY A 153 15.68 -22.16 -9.80
C GLY A 153 16.26 -23.22 -8.85
N ARG A 154 16.80 -22.80 -7.69
CA ARG A 154 17.27 -23.70 -6.63
C ARG A 154 16.34 -23.61 -5.44
N THR A 155 16.07 -24.76 -4.81
CA THR A 155 15.27 -24.84 -3.59
C THR A 155 16.15 -25.33 -2.45
N LEU A 156 16.25 -24.51 -1.41
CA LEU A 156 16.84 -24.87 -0.13
C LEU A 156 15.73 -25.37 0.79
N ARG A 157 15.99 -26.46 1.50
CA ARG A 157 15.05 -27.02 2.49
C ARG A 157 15.62 -26.84 3.88
N TYR A 158 14.84 -26.22 4.75
CA TYR A 158 15.12 -26.02 6.17
C TYR A 158 14.31 -27.02 6.99
N ASP A 159 14.98 -27.93 7.68
CA ASP A 159 14.34 -28.93 8.52
C ASP A 159 14.05 -28.35 9.92
N GLN A 160 12.79 -28.37 10.34
CA GLN A 160 12.34 -27.80 11.61
C GLN A 160 12.36 -28.82 12.76
N THR A 161 12.72 -30.07 12.49
CA THR A 161 12.67 -31.18 13.47
C THR A 161 13.96 -31.36 14.28
N GLN A 162 14.97 -30.51 14.04
CA GLN A 162 16.26 -30.59 14.71
C GLN A 162 16.18 -30.10 16.16
N ASP A 163 16.99 -30.70 17.03
CA ASP A 163 17.12 -30.26 18.43
C ASP A 163 17.74 -28.86 18.52
N GLY A 164 17.25 -28.03 19.45
CA GLY A 164 17.72 -26.67 19.68
C GLY A 164 16.83 -25.60 19.04
N VAL A 165 17.44 -24.52 18.56
CA VAL A 165 16.70 -23.44 17.88
C VAL A 165 16.33 -23.91 16.48
N ALA A 166 15.03 -23.99 16.19
CA ALA A 166 14.54 -24.30 14.85
C ALA A 166 15.10 -23.30 13.83
N PRO A 167 15.56 -23.73 12.63
CA PRO A 167 16.25 -22.83 11.72
C PRO A 167 15.38 -21.68 11.21
N ILE A 168 14.06 -21.84 11.15
CA ILE A 168 13.13 -20.80 10.69
C ILE A 168 12.15 -20.41 11.79
N LEU A 169 12.03 -19.11 12.07
CA LEU A 169 10.85 -18.53 12.70
C LEU A 169 9.88 -18.07 11.61
N HIS A 170 8.66 -18.60 11.65
CA HIS A 170 7.56 -18.15 10.80
C HIS A 170 6.55 -17.37 11.63
N LEU A 171 6.47 -16.07 11.37
CA LEU A 171 5.46 -15.20 11.95
C LEU A 171 4.26 -15.10 11.01
N THR A 172 3.06 -15.41 11.52
CA THR A 172 1.80 -15.31 10.80
C THR A 172 0.82 -14.34 11.46
N LEU A 173 0.18 -13.49 10.68
CA LEU A 173 -1.05 -12.84 11.14
C LEU A 173 -2.18 -13.88 11.22
N PHE A 174 -3.22 -13.58 11.99
CA PHE A 174 -4.34 -14.51 12.13
C PHE A 174 -5.03 -14.76 10.79
N HIS A 175 -5.28 -16.03 10.45
CA HIS A 175 -6.05 -16.44 9.29
C HIS A 175 -7.11 -17.47 9.73
N PRO A 176 -8.41 -17.22 9.52
CA PRO A 176 -9.47 -18.11 10.03
C PRO A 176 -9.66 -19.40 9.23
N THR A 177 -9.14 -19.47 8.00
CA THR A 177 -9.37 -20.60 7.07
C THR A 177 -8.09 -21.19 6.46
N ASP A 178 -6.91 -20.84 7.00
CA ASP A 178 -5.62 -21.37 6.55
C ASP A 178 -4.81 -21.66 7.80
N ASP A 179 -4.38 -22.91 7.94
CA ASP A 179 -3.68 -23.40 9.13
C ASP A 179 -2.18 -23.09 9.11
N HIS A 180 -1.65 -22.58 7.99
CA HIS A 180 -0.22 -22.41 7.75
C HIS A 180 0.18 -20.98 7.47
N TYR A 181 -0.65 -20.19 6.80
CA TYR A 181 -0.31 -18.84 6.37
C TYR A 181 -1.20 -17.79 7.02
N GLY A 182 -0.64 -16.60 7.24
CA GLY A 182 -1.40 -15.46 7.77
C GLY A 182 -2.13 -14.66 6.71
N LEU A 183 -3.24 -14.02 7.11
CA LEU A 183 -4.02 -13.11 6.27
C LEU A 183 -3.44 -11.70 6.35
N SER A 184 -3.02 -11.14 5.21
CA SER A 184 -2.51 -9.76 5.21
C SER A 184 -3.64 -8.71 5.31
N PRO A 185 -3.40 -7.56 5.97
CA PRO A 185 -4.28 -6.40 5.86
C PRO A 185 -4.51 -5.96 4.41
N MET A 186 -3.52 -6.16 3.54
CA MET A 186 -3.64 -5.85 2.13
C MET A 186 -4.64 -6.74 1.40
N GLU A 187 -4.68 -8.04 1.72
CA GLU A 187 -5.69 -8.97 1.19
C GLU A 187 -7.09 -8.55 1.63
N ALA A 188 -7.27 -8.15 2.89
CA ALA A 188 -8.54 -7.63 3.37
C ALA A 188 -8.95 -6.34 2.63
N ALA A 189 -7.99 -5.47 2.31
CA ALA A 189 -8.20 -4.21 1.61
C ALA A 189 -8.26 -4.32 0.08
N ALA A 190 -8.12 -5.50 -0.53
CA ALA A 190 -7.78 -5.56 -1.96
C ALA A 190 -8.87 -4.98 -2.87
N THR A 191 -10.15 -5.03 -2.46
CA THR A 191 -11.24 -4.38 -3.21
C THR A 191 -11.08 -2.86 -3.21
N ALA A 192 -10.80 -2.25 -2.06
CA ALA A 192 -10.54 -0.83 -1.95
C ALA A 192 -9.26 -0.41 -2.71
N LEU A 193 -8.23 -1.25 -2.67
CA LEU A 193 -7.02 -1.07 -3.48
C LEU A 193 -7.34 -1.01 -4.97
N ASP A 194 -8.11 -1.98 -5.48
CA ASP A 194 -8.49 -2.03 -6.90
C ASP A 194 -9.33 -0.81 -7.31
N ILE A 195 -10.29 -0.40 -6.47
CA ILE A 195 -11.09 0.82 -6.68
C ILE A 195 -10.18 2.06 -6.72
N HIS A 196 -9.28 2.21 -5.75
CA HIS A 196 -8.38 3.36 -5.67
C HIS A 196 -7.44 3.44 -6.89
N ASN A 197 -6.88 2.31 -7.30
CA ASN A 197 -6.00 2.22 -8.46
C ASN A 197 -6.77 2.50 -9.76
N ALA A 198 -7.95 1.90 -9.93
CA ALA A 198 -8.80 2.11 -11.10
C ALA A 198 -9.26 3.57 -11.22
N ALA A 199 -9.68 4.20 -10.12
CA ALA A 199 -10.05 5.61 -10.11
C ALA A 199 -8.85 6.53 -10.45
N GLY A 200 -7.65 6.18 -9.98
CA GLY A 200 -6.41 6.87 -10.36
C GLY A 200 -6.09 6.75 -11.85
N ALA A 201 -6.16 5.53 -12.39
CA ALA A 201 -5.93 5.25 -13.80
C ALA A 201 -6.99 5.92 -14.69
N TRP A 202 -8.26 5.91 -14.27
CA TRP A 202 -9.35 6.63 -14.92
C TRP A 202 -9.08 8.13 -14.98
N ASN A 203 -8.74 8.76 -13.86
CA ASN A 203 -8.45 10.18 -13.82
C ASN A 203 -7.25 10.54 -14.69
N LYS A 204 -6.20 9.71 -14.70
CA LYS A 204 -5.04 9.90 -15.56
C LYS A 204 -5.40 9.74 -17.04
N ALA A 205 -6.13 8.69 -17.40
CA ALA A 205 -6.61 8.46 -18.76
C ALA A 205 -7.56 9.57 -19.21
N LEU A 206 -8.41 10.08 -18.32
CA LEU A 206 -9.24 11.25 -18.59
C LEU A 206 -8.35 12.43 -18.92
N LEU A 207 -7.32 12.75 -18.12
CA LEU A 207 -6.41 13.87 -18.42
C LEU A 207 -5.59 13.68 -19.71
N ASP A 208 -5.12 12.47 -19.98
CA ASP A 208 -4.30 12.16 -21.16
C ASP A 208 -5.11 12.16 -22.46
N ASN A 209 -6.36 11.68 -22.40
CA ASN A 209 -7.27 11.68 -23.55
C ASN A 209 -8.12 12.95 -23.61
N ALA A 210 -8.19 13.73 -22.52
CA ALA A 210 -8.82 15.03 -22.49
C ALA A 210 -7.89 16.09 -23.10
N ALA A 211 -7.77 16.02 -24.43
CA ALA A 211 -8.18 17.18 -25.21
C ALA A 211 -9.71 17.37 -25.04
N ARG A 212 -10.20 17.57 -23.80
CA ARG A 212 -11.60 17.93 -23.55
C ARG A 212 -11.77 19.27 -24.24
N PRO A 213 -12.69 19.41 -25.21
CA PRO A 213 -13.11 20.74 -25.60
C PRO A 213 -13.55 21.44 -24.31
N SER A 214 -13.00 22.62 -24.02
CA SER A 214 -13.41 23.43 -22.86
C SER A 214 -14.90 23.78 -22.89
N GLY A 215 -15.52 23.60 -24.06
CA GLY A 215 -16.94 23.69 -24.32
C GLY A 215 -17.24 23.31 -25.76
N ALA A 216 -18.52 23.27 -26.09
CA ALA A 216 -18.98 23.14 -27.46
C ALA A 216 -19.57 24.48 -27.90
N LEU A 217 -19.16 24.95 -29.07
CA LEU A 217 -19.81 26.07 -29.74
C LEU A 217 -21.02 25.53 -30.51
N VAL A 218 -22.21 25.86 -30.06
CA VAL A 218 -23.48 25.42 -30.64
C VAL A 218 -24.04 26.55 -31.50
N PHE A 219 -24.32 26.27 -32.76
CA PHE A 219 -25.01 27.22 -33.64
C PHE A 219 -26.49 26.87 -33.72
N ALA A 220 -27.35 27.68 -33.09
CA ALA A 220 -28.79 27.52 -33.15
C ALA A 220 -29.37 28.46 -34.22
N SER A 221 -29.63 27.91 -35.41
CA SER A 221 -30.37 28.61 -36.46
C SER A 221 -31.87 28.46 -36.26
N SER A 222 -32.62 29.57 -36.36
CA SER A 222 -34.08 29.61 -36.34
C SER A 222 -34.75 28.89 -37.52
N ALA A 223 -34.00 28.40 -38.50
CA ALA A 223 -34.51 27.68 -39.67
C ALA A 223 -33.71 26.40 -40.04
N GLY A 224 -32.87 25.87 -39.14
CA GLY A 224 -32.07 24.67 -39.41
C GLY A 224 -30.93 24.87 -40.44
N SER A 225 -30.54 26.12 -40.70
CA SER A 225 -29.41 26.41 -41.59
C SER A 225 -28.07 26.09 -40.93
N THR A 226 -27.15 25.52 -41.70
CA THR A 226 -25.77 25.23 -41.28
C THR A 226 -24.83 26.38 -41.64
N LEU A 227 -23.70 26.48 -40.95
CA LEU A 227 -22.63 27.41 -41.33
C LEU A 227 -22.10 27.04 -42.72
N SER A 228 -21.86 28.05 -43.57
CA SER A 228 -21.11 27.83 -44.81
C SER A 228 -19.66 27.44 -44.51
N GLU A 229 -19.01 26.72 -45.42
CA GLU A 229 -17.60 26.29 -45.28
C GLU A 229 -16.66 27.47 -44.96
N ALA A 230 -16.88 28.62 -45.62
CA ALA A 230 -16.11 29.83 -45.40
C ALA A 230 -16.30 30.40 -43.98
N GLN A 231 -17.53 30.39 -43.45
CA GLN A 231 -17.82 30.84 -42.09
C GLN A 231 -17.23 29.87 -41.05
N PHE A 232 -17.35 28.56 -41.28
CA PHE A 232 -16.79 27.54 -40.40
C PHE A 232 -15.25 27.65 -40.32
N SER A 233 -14.58 27.78 -41.47
CA SER A 233 -13.12 27.89 -41.52
C SER A 233 -12.62 29.17 -40.83
N ARG A 234 -13.33 30.29 -41.00
CA ARG A 234 -13.00 31.54 -40.30
C ARG A 234 -13.16 31.40 -38.79
N LEU A 235 -14.28 30.86 -38.34
CA LEU A 235 -14.59 30.67 -36.92
C LEU A 235 -13.61 29.71 -36.24
N LYS A 236 -13.24 28.62 -36.92
CA LYS A 236 -12.20 27.69 -36.47
C LYS A 236 -10.86 28.39 -36.31
N SER A 237 -10.43 29.19 -37.30
CA SER A 237 -9.18 29.93 -37.25
C SER A 237 -9.15 30.98 -36.13
N GLU A 238 -10.26 31.70 -35.90
CA GLU A 238 -10.38 32.68 -34.82
C GLU A 238 -10.32 32.00 -33.44
N LEU A 239 -10.95 30.82 -33.28
CA LEU A 239 -10.89 30.01 -32.06
C LEU A 239 -9.49 29.48 -31.77
N GLU A 240 -8.82 28.90 -32.77
CA GLU A 240 -7.46 28.37 -32.65
C GLU A 240 -6.46 29.48 -32.29
N THR A 241 -6.60 30.67 -32.89
CA THR A 241 -5.66 31.78 -32.67
C THR A 241 -5.86 32.46 -31.31
N ASN A 242 -7.11 32.68 -30.90
CA ASN A 242 -7.40 33.55 -29.76
C ASN A 242 -7.71 32.82 -28.46
N TYR A 243 -8.05 31.53 -28.50
CA TYR A 243 -8.59 30.82 -27.34
C TYR A 243 -7.92 29.47 -27.06
N GLN A 244 -6.98 29.01 -27.90
CA GLN A 244 -6.13 27.87 -27.58
C GLN A 244 -4.84 28.28 -26.85
N GLY A 245 -4.35 27.42 -25.97
CA GLY A 245 -3.11 27.59 -25.22
C GLY A 245 -3.29 28.31 -23.87
N ALA A 246 -2.37 28.03 -22.93
CA ALA A 246 -2.44 28.52 -21.56
C ALA A 246 -2.47 30.06 -21.44
N GLY A 247 -1.82 30.77 -22.37
CA GLY A 247 -1.77 32.25 -22.39
C GLY A 247 -3.07 32.95 -22.82
N ASN A 248 -4.05 32.21 -23.35
CA ASN A 248 -5.32 32.73 -23.83
C ASN A 248 -6.51 32.40 -22.91
N ALA A 249 -6.25 31.77 -21.76
CA ALA A 249 -7.27 31.41 -20.79
C ALA A 249 -7.97 32.65 -20.21
N GLY A 250 -9.31 32.62 -20.12
CA GLY A 250 -10.11 33.70 -19.52
C GLY A 250 -10.41 34.88 -20.45
N ARG A 251 -10.06 34.83 -21.74
CA ARG A 251 -10.45 35.86 -22.71
C ARG A 251 -11.98 35.85 -22.93
N PRO A 252 -12.66 37.00 -22.86
CA PRO A 252 -14.09 37.08 -23.16
C PRO A 252 -14.38 36.66 -24.60
N LEU A 253 -15.29 35.70 -24.79
CA LEU A 253 -15.73 35.23 -26.11
C LEU A 253 -17.01 35.97 -26.53
N LEU A 254 -16.92 36.76 -27.60
CA LEU A 254 -18.09 37.42 -28.20
C LEU A 254 -18.80 36.43 -29.13
N LEU A 255 -20.11 36.24 -28.92
CA LEU A 255 -20.93 35.31 -29.68
C LEU A 255 -22.06 36.08 -30.37
N GLU A 256 -22.21 35.89 -31.69
CA GLU A 256 -23.21 36.55 -32.51
C GLU A 256 -24.07 35.54 -33.28
N GLY A 257 -25.27 35.95 -33.73
CA GLY A 257 -26.04 35.21 -34.73
C GLY A 257 -26.56 33.84 -34.30
N GLY A 258 -26.84 33.61 -33.02
CA GLY A 258 -27.32 32.31 -32.52
C GLY A 258 -26.21 31.32 -32.15
N LEU A 259 -24.95 31.78 -32.11
CA LEU A 259 -23.86 31.03 -31.49
C LEU A 259 -24.00 31.06 -29.96
N ASP A 260 -23.90 29.89 -29.34
CA ASP A 260 -23.96 29.67 -27.91
C ASP A 260 -22.76 28.82 -27.47
N TRP A 261 -22.05 29.25 -26.43
CA TRP A 261 -20.94 28.48 -25.88
C TRP A 261 -21.43 27.70 -24.66
N LYS A 262 -21.47 26.38 -24.80
CA LYS A 262 -21.82 25.49 -23.69
C LYS A 262 -20.55 24.96 -23.04
N PRO A 263 -20.19 25.43 -21.82
CA PRO A 263 -19.04 24.88 -21.12
C PRO A 263 -19.29 23.40 -20.82
N LEU A 264 -18.30 22.56 -21.11
CA LEU A 264 -18.34 21.16 -20.73
C LEU A 264 -17.79 21.06 -19.30
N ALA A 265 -18.68 21.10 -18.31
CA ALA A 265 -18.32 20.90 -16.90
C ALA A 265 -17.91 19.44 -16.63
N LEU A 266 -17.28 19.20 -15.47
CA LEU A 266 -17.12 17.84 -14.93
C LEU A 266 -18.49 17.17 -14.87
N SER A 267 -18.60 15.98 -15.47
CA SER A 267 -19.84 15.24 -15.39
C SER A 267 -20.05 14.74 -13.96
N PRO A 268 -21.29 14.57 -13.49
CA PRO A 268 -21.57 13.96 -12.18
C PRO A 268 -20.80 12.65 -11.96
N LYS A 269 -20.66 11.83 -13.01
CA LYS A 269 -19.87 10.60 -12.99
C LYS A 269 -18.40 10.82 -12.61
N ASP A 270 -17.78 11.92 -13.05
CA ASP A 270 -16.39 12.23 -12.71
C ASP A 270 -16.23 12.61 -11.23
N MET A 271 -17.25 13.25 -10.64
CA MET A 271 -17.27 13.58 -9.21
C MET A 271 -17.41 12.31 -8.36
N ASP A 272 -18.25 11.36 -8.79
CA ASP A 272 -18.42 10.07 -8.11
C ASP A 272 -17.09 9.29 -8.00
N PHE A 273 -16.22 9.35 -9.02
CA PHE A 273 -14.91 8.70 -8.97
C PHE A 273 -13.93 9.34 -7.98
N VAL A 274 -14.00 10.66 -7.77
CA VAL A 274 -13.16 11.35 -6.77
C VAL A 274 -13.59 10.95 -5.36
N GLU A 275 -14.90 10.86 -5.12
CA GLU A 275 -15.44 10.38 -3.84
C GLU A 275 -15.10 8.91 -3.62
N ALA A 276 -15.30 8.05 -4.61
CA ALA A 276 -14.95 6.63 -4.54
C ALA A 276 -13.46 6.41 -4.24
N LYS A 277 -12.57 7.19 -4.87
CA LYS A 277 -11.13 7.15 -4.59
C LYS A 277 -10.83 7.54 -3.14
N SER A 278 -11.49 8.58 -2.64
CA SER A 278 -11.29 9.07 -1.27
C SER A 278 -11.83 8.09 -0.22
N GLY A 279 -12.98 7.47 -0.47
CA GLY A 279 -13.55 6.40 0.35
C GLY A 279 -12.62 5.18 0.38
N ALA A 280 -12.18 4.72 -0.79
CA ALA A 280 -11.23 3.62 -0.91
C ALA A 280 -9.91 3.88 -0.17
N ALA A 281 -9.36 5.10 -0.22
CA ALA A 281 -8.17 5.46 0.55
C ALA A 281 -8.38 5.31 2.08
N ARG A 282 -9.59 5.64 2.58
CA ARG A 282 -9.93 5.48 4.00
C ARG A 282 -10.15 4.02 4.38
N GLU A 283 -10.77 3.22 3.52
CA GLU A 283 -10.90 1.77 3.73
C GLU A 283 -9.55 1.06 3.75
N ILE A 284 -8.60 1.47 2.89
CA ILE A 284 -7.22 0.99 2.95
C ILE A 284 -6.62 1.36 4.31
N ALA A 285 -6.71 2.62 4.74
CA ALA A 285 -6.19 3.06 6.04
C ALA A 285 -6.76 2.24 7.22
N LEU A 286 -8.07 1.98 7.18
CA LEU A 286 -8.78 1.16 8.16
C LEU A 286 -8.21 -0.25 8.25
N ALA A 287 -8.00 -0.91 7.11
CA ALA A 287 -7.48 -2.28 7.08
C ALA A 287 -6.09 -2.41 7.73
N PHE A 288 -5.21 -1.41 7.53
CA PHE A 288 -3.88 -1.38 8.15
C PHE A 288 -3.90 -0.86 9.60
N GLY A 289 -5.04 -0.46 10.15
CA GLY A 289 -5.14 0.12 11.49
C GLY A 289 -4.44 1.48 11.60
N VAL A 290 -4.37 2.24 10.50
CA VAL A 290 -3.72 3.56 10.49
C VAL A 290 -4.79 4.66 10.45
N PRO A 291 -4.80 5.59 11.43
CA PRO A 291 -5.69 6.74 11.38
C PRO A 291 -5.50 7.56 10.09
N PRO A 292 -6.57 7.90 9.35
CA PRO A 292 -6.48 8.67 8.09
C PRO A 292 -5.68 9.98 8.21
N LEU A 293 -5.76 10.62 9.38
CA LEU A 293 -5.04 11.83 9.71
C LEU A 293 -3.51 11.66 9.63
N LEU A 294 -2.97 10.50 10.06
CA LEU A 294 -1.52 10.23 10.00
C LEU A 294 -1.03 9.93 8.58
N LEU A 295 -1.95 9.58 7.67
CA LEU A 295 -1.68 9.40 6.24
C LEU A 295 -1.83 10.71 5.45
N GLY A 296 -2.26 11.80 6.10
CA GLY A 296 -2.53 13.08 5.44
C GLY A 296 -3.78 13.04 4.54
N LEU A 297 -4.70 12.11 4.77
CA LEU A 297 -5.96 12.06 4.02
C LEU A 297 -6.87 13.24 4.45
N PRO A 298 -7.70 13.79 3.54
CA PRO A 298 -8.53 14.96 3.83
C PRO A 298 -9.51 14.72 5.01
N GLY A 299 -9.67 15.72 5.88
CA GLY A 299 -10.55 15.69 7.05
C GLY A 299 -10.29 16.87 8.01
N ASP A 300 -10.97 16.86 9.17
CA ASP A 300 -10.80 17.88 10.21
C ASP A 300 -9.49 17.69 11.00
N ASN A 301 -8.48 18.46 10.62
CA ASN A 301 -7.11 18.31 11.10
C ASN A 301 -6.74 19.38 12.14
N THR A 302 -7.09 19.17 13.40
CA THR A 302 -6.61 20.00 14.53
C THR A 302 -5.40 19.35 15.23
N HIS A 303 -4.59 20.13 15.94
CA HIS A 303 -3.45 19.59 16.72
C HIS A 303 -3.88 18.58 17.80
N ALA A 304 -5.01 18.84 18.47
CA ALA A 304 -5.56 17.93 19.47
C ALA A 304 -5.97 16.58 18.83
N ASN A 305 -6.62 16.62 17.66
CA ASN A 305 -6.98 15.41 16.91
C ASN A 305 -5.73 14.61 16.50
N TYR A 306 -4.64 15.30 16.13
CA TYR A 306 -3.39 14.64 15.75
C TYR A 306 -2.74 13.88 16.92
N ALA A 307 -2.64 14.51 18.10
CA ALA A 307 -2.06 13.87 19.28
C ALA A 307 -2.83 12.61 19.68
N GLU A 308 -4.17 12.67 19.69
CA GLU A 308 -5.02 11.51 19.99
C GLU A 308 -4.93 10.43 18.91
N ALA A 309 -4.90 10.80 17.63
CA ALA A 309 -4.73 9.84 16.55
C ALA A 309 -3.37 9.11 16.64
N ASN A 310 -2.29 9.83 16.96
CA ASN A 310 -0.97 9.24 17.12
C ASN A 310 -0.94 8.27 18.31
N ARG A 311 -1.54 8.65 19.44
CA ARG A 311 -1.71 7.78 20.61
C ARG A 311 -2.49 6.51 20.27
N ALA A 312 -3.63 6.65 19.60
CA ALA A 312 -4.47 5.52 19.18
C ALA A 312 -3.71 4.57 18.25
N PHE A 313 -2.96 5.11 17.29
CA PHE A 313 -2.11 4.34 16.38
C PHE A 313 -1.09 3.45 17.13
N TYR A 314 -0.36 4.02 18.10
CA TYR A 314 0.57 3.22 18.89
C TYR A 314 -0.14 2.16 19.74
N ARG A 315 -1.21 2.55 20.44
CA ARG A 315 -1.94 1.66 21.36
C ARG A 315 -2.64 0.51 20.67
N GLN A 316 -3.25 0.74 19.52
CA GLN A 316 -4.14 -0.22 18.86
C GLN A 316 -3.44 -1.02 17.76
N THR A 317 -2.38 -0.48 17.16
CA THR A 317 -1.74 -1.09 15.98
C THR A 317 -0.29 -1.46 16.25
N VAL A 318 0.54 -0.50 16.64
CA VAL A 318 2.01 -0.72 16.74
C VAL A 318 2.38 -1.61 17.92
N ILE A 319 1.97 -1.25 19.14
CA ILE A 319 2.37 -1.96 20.36
C ILE A 319 1.90 -3.43 20.36
N PRO A 320 0.65 -3.76 19.98
CA PRO A 320 0.22 -5.15 19.90
C PRO A 320 1.04 -5.97 18.90
N LEU A 321 1.37 -5.39 17.73
CA LEU A 321 2.20 -6.04 16.72
C LEU A 321 3.63 -6.32 17.23
N VAL A 322 4.24 -5.34 17.91
CA VAL A 322 5.58 -5.47 18.46
C VAL A 322 5.61 -6.48 19.60
N ARG A 323 4.65 -6.44 20.54
CA ARG A 323 4.54 -7.42 21.64
C ARG A 323 4.42 -8.85 21.13
N ARG A 324 3.49 -9.10 20.20
CA ARG A 324 3.33 -10.42 19.58
C ARG A 324 4.65 -10.90 18.95
N THR A 325 5.36 -10.01 18.27
CA THR A 325 6.62 -10.34 17.62
C THR A 325 7.72 -10.64 18.63
N ALA A 326 7.80 -9.84 19.71
CA ALA A 326 8.74 -10.03 20.81
C ALA A 326 8.49 -11.35 21.55
N ASP A 327 7.23 -11.71 21.80
CA ASP A 327 6.83 -12.99 22.39
C ASP A 327 7.29 -14.17 21.52
N CYS A 328 7.01 -14.12 20.21
CA CYS A 328 7.44 -15.17 19.27
C CYS A 328 8.98 -15.28 19.18
N LEU A 329 9.69 -14.14 19.17
CA LEU A 329 11.17 -14.12 19.18
C LEU A 329 11.73 -14.74 20.47
N SER A 330 11.15 -14.39 21.61
CA SER A 330 11.54 -14.92 22.92
C SER A 330 11.39 -16.44 22.96
N GLN A 331 10.21 -16.95 22.58
CA GLN A 331 9.93 -18.38 22.54
C GLN A 331 10.85 -19.13 21.56
N TRP A 332 11.10 -18.56 20.38
CA TRP A 332 11.91 -19.21 19.35
C TRP A 332 13.38 -19.32 19.73
N LEU A 333 13.92 -18.27 20.38
CA LEU A 333 15.33 -18.18 20.75
C LEU A 333 15.62 -18.74 22.14
N GLU A 334 14.59 -19.09 22.92
CA GLU A 334 14.72 -19.68 24.26
C GLU A 334 15.71 -20.85 24.33
N PRO A 335 15.75 -21.82 23.37
CA PRO A 335 16.71 -22.92 23.44
C PRO A 335 18.20 -22.49 23.42
N ALA A 336 18.52 -21.33 22.85
CA ALA A 336 19.88 -20.81 22.78
C ALA A 336 20.23 -19.83 23.91
N PHE A 337 19.24 -19.11 24.44
CA PHE A 337 19.48 -17.99 25.37
C PHE A 337 18.83 -18.19 26.75
N GLY A 338 18.11 -19.29 26.96
CA GLY A 338 17.32 -19.53 28.16
C GLY A 338 15.98 -18.77 28.15
N PRO A 339 15.17 -18.93 29.21
CA PRO A 339 13.88 -18.26 29.33
C PRO A 339 14.11 -16.75 29.37
N THR A 340 13.60 -16.06 28.35
CA THR A 340 13.72 -14.61 28.20
C THR A 340 12.36 -14.02 27.90
N ARG A 341 12.12 -12.77 28.32
CA ARG A 341 10.90 -12.03 28.02
C ARG A 341 11.26 -10.71 27.36
N LEU A 342 11.15 -10.68 26.03
CA LEU A 342 11.32 -9.44 25.26
C LEU A 342 10.05 -8.60 25.33
N GLU A 343 10.21 -7.32 25.59
CA GLU A 343 9.12 -6.35 25.62
C GLU A 343 9.50 -5.06 24.90
N PRO A 344 8.55 -4.37 24.25
CA PRO A 344 8.81 -3.03 23.77
C PRO A 344 8.98 -2.06 24.94
N ASP A 345 10.01 -1.22 24.87
CA ASP A 345 10.16 -0.08 25.76
C ASP A 345 9.07 0.97 25.44
N LEU A 346 8.03 1.00 26.27
CA LEU A 346 6.94 1.96 26.13
C LEU A 346 7.34 3.37 26.61
N ASP A 347 8.42 3.49 27.39
CA ASP A 347 8.88 4.77 27.90
C ASP A 347 9.58 5.58 26.81
N ALA A 348 10.23 4.89 25.86
CA ALA A 348 10.79 5.47 24.65
C ALA A 348 9.73 6.08 23.69
N ILE A 349 8.44 5.80 23.88
CA ILE A 349 7.37 6.30 22.99
C ILE A 349 6.93 7.70 23.42
N GLU A 350 7.35 8.72 22.67
CA GLU A 350 6.99 10.12 22.93
C GLU A 350 5.46 10.36 22.90
N ALA A 351 4.74 9.69 21.99
CA ALA A 351 3.29 9.81 21.88
C ALA A 351 2.53 9.42 23.17
N LEU A 352 3.15 8.61 24.04
CA LEU A 352 2.58 8.16 25.32
C LEU A 352 3.03 9.02 26.51
N ALA A 353 3.91 10.01 26.31
CA ALA A 353 4.43 10.85 27.38
C ALA A 353 3.32 11.51 28.24
N PRO A 354 2.20 12.03 27.68
CA PRO A 354 1.12 12.60 28.50
C PRO A 354 0.45 11.59 29.45
N GLU A 355 0.31 10.33 29.02
CA GLU A 355 -0.27 9.28 29.87
C GLU A 355 0.70 8.86 30.98
N ARG A 356 2.00 8.79 30.65
CA ARG A 356 3.06 8.53 31.62
C ARG A 356 3.13 9.62 32.68
N GLU A 357 3.09 10.88 32.27
CA GLU A 357 3.04 12.02 33.19
C GLU A 357 1.79 11.94 34.11
N SER A 358 0.63 11.60 33.55
CA SER A 358 -0.60 11.39 34.32
C SER A 358 -0.48 10.24 35.32
N LEU A 359 0.14 9.11 34.93
CA LEU A 359 0.44 8.01 35.84
C LEU A 359 1.37 8.46 36.97
N TRP A 360 2.48 9.13 36.64
CA TRP A 360 3.46 9.59 37.61
C TRP A 360 2.86 10.58 38.62
N ARG A 361 2.04 11.53 38.16
CA ARG A 361 1.32 12.45 39.06
C ARG A 361 0.39 11.72 40.02
N ARG A 362 -0.34 10.70 39.54
CA ARG A 362 -1.23 9.88 40.39
C ARG A 362 -0.45 9.04 41.41
N VAL A 363 0.63 8.39 40.99
CA VAL A 363 1.47 7.57 41.88
C VAL A 363 2.18 8.43 42.91
N GLN A 364 2.70 9.60 42.50
CA GLN A 364 3.35 10.53 43.42
C GLN A 364 2.40 10.99 44.52
N GLY A 365 1.17 11.36 44.17
CA GLY A 365 0.13 11.81 45.10
C GLY A 365 -0.54 10.71 45.94
N ALA A 366 -0.18 9.43 45.75
CA ALA A 366 -0.70 8.33 46.55
C ALA A 366 0.07 8.20 47.86
N ASP A 367 -0.30 8.95 48.89
CA ASP A 367 0.43 9.00 50.18
C ASP A 367 0.42 7.67 50.96
N PHE A 368 -0.48 6.74 50.61
CA PHE A 368 -0.56 5.42 51.22
C PHE A 368 0.47 4.41 50.70
N LEU A 369 1.17 4.73 49.60
CA LEU A 369 2.22 3.88 49.04
C LEU A 369 3.61 4.31 49.53
N SER A 370 4.44 3.34 49.87
CA SER A 370 5.87 3.52 50.15
C SER A 370 6.65 3.94 48.91
N GLU A 371 7.86 4.48 49.08
CA GLU A 371 8.75 4.83 47.94
C GLU A 371 9.05 3.61 47.07
N ALA A 372 9.21 2.43 47.66
CA ALA A 372 9.46 1.18 46.94
C ALA A 372 8.25 0.79 46.06
N GLU A 373 7.04 0.78 46.64
CA GLU A 373 5.81 0.49 45.89
C GLU A 373 5.54 1.52 44.79
N LYS A 374 5.85 2.80 45.03
CA LYS A 374 5.76 3.86 44.01
C LYS A 374 6.73 3.63 42.86
N ARG A 375 7.98 3.24 43.14
CA ARG A 375 9.00 2.94 42.12
C ARG A 375 8.64 1.71 41.29
N GLU A 376 8.13 0.67 41.94
CA GLU A 376 7.64 -0.54 41.28
C GLU A 376 6.44 -0.21 40.38
N ALA A 377 5.48 0.58 40.85
CA ALA A 377 4.31 1.00 40.08
C ALA A 377 4.64 1.82 38.82
N VAL A 378 5.83 2.43 38.76
CA VAL A 378 6.33 3.18 37.59
C VAL A 378 7.50 2.49 36.87
N GLY A 379 7.79 1.22 37.20
CA GLY A 379 8.71 0.36 36.45
C GLY A 379 10.19 0.46 36.80
N TYR A 380 10.58 1.20 37.84
CA TYR A 380 12.01 1.41 38.20
C TYR A 380 12.57 0.40 39.22
N GLY A 381 11.77 -0.61 39.61
CA GLY A 381 12.13 -1.60 40.62
C GLY A 381 12.48 -1.02 42.01
N PRO A 382 12.77 -1.88 42.99
CA PRO A 382 13.25 -1.44 44.30
C PRO A 382 14.62 -0.75 44.17
N ARG A 383 14.95 0.15 45.11
CA ARG A 383 16.31 0.74 45.16
C ARG A 383 17.33 -0.38 45.41
N PRO A 384 18.47 -0.40 44.70
CA PRO A 384 19.61 -1.24 45.08
C PRO A 384 20.05 -0.86 46.50
N ALA A 385 20.39 -1.87 47.30
CA ALA A 385 20.78 -1.73 48.71
C ALA A 385 22.13 -0.99 48.89
#